data_AF-A0A7S0IK03-F1
#
_entry.id   AF-A0A7S0IK03-F1
#
_cell.length_a   1.000
_cell.length_b   1.000
_cell.length_c   1.000
_cell.angle_alpha   90.00
_cell.angle_beta   90.00
_cell.angle_gamma   90.00
#
_symmetry.space_group_name_H-M   'P 1'
#
loop_
_entity.id
_entity.type
_entity.pdbx_description
1 polymer ?
#
loop_
_entity_poly.entity_id
_entity_poly.type
_entity_poly.pdbx_seq_one_letter_code
_entity_poly.pdbx_strand_id
1 'polypeptide(L)'
;LKIRKMFDDGSADGAAATQARTQKTLAAWDELNRVVAGMCDSDKVKTNDKEPKGVKQLLERKEGLFRMNMMGKRVNFTARSVISPDVNIGTHEIGVPVHFATTLTFPEPITPWNVKILREAVINGPDVHPGACYVQEVSGQLIDLKRRTAAQRLAIAKRLLGGDDAAAL
;
A
#
# COMPACT_ATOMS: atom_id res chain seq x y z
N LEU A 1 16.06 60.60 -27.20
CA LEU A 1 16.13 61.54 -26.06
C LEU A 1 15.97 60.76 -24.74
N LYS A 2 16.99 60.86 -23.86
CA LYS A 2 16.83 61.12 -22.41
C LYS A 2 16.19 60.07 -21.47
N ILE A 3 16.55 58.78 -21.52
CA ILE A 3 16.26 57.86 -20.37
C ILE A 3 17.44 56.92 -20.01
N ARG A 4 18.60 57.02 -20.68
CA ARG A 4 19.78 56.19 -20.37
C ARG A 4 20.81 56.86 -19.44
N LYS A 5 20.42 57.97 -18.79
CA LYS A 5 21.34 58.87 -18.06
C LYS A 5 20.80 59.33 -16.71
N MET A 6 20.07 58.46 -16.00
CA MET A 6 19.48 58.79 -14.68
C MET A 6 19.85 57.81 -13.56
N PHE A 7 20.88 56.96 -13.76
CA PHE A 7 21.34 56.03 -12.71
C PHE A 7 22.84 56.13 -12.41
N ASP A 8 23.52 57.17 -12.92
CA ASP A 8 24.99 57.25 -12.93
C ASP A 8 25.56 58.30 -11.94
N ASP A 9 24.73 58.91 -11.10
CA ASP A 9 25.18 59.80 -10.03
C ASP A 9 25.15 59.05 -8.69
N GLY A 10 26.16 58.19 -8.50
CA GLY A 10 26.41 57.48 -7.25
C GLY A 10 27.90 57.17 -7.13
N SER A 11 28.53 57.73 -6.09
CA SER A 11 29.92 57.49 -5.65
C SER A 11 30.53 56.15 -6.10
N ALA A 12 31.79 56.17 -6.55
CA ALA A 12 32.55 54.97 -6.93
C ALA A 12 32.57 53.89 -5.82
N ASP A 13 32.43 54.28 -4.55
CA ASP A 13 32.28 53.35 -3.42
C ASP A 13 30.89 52.67 -3.36
N GLY A 14 29.84 53.32 -3.86
CA GLY A 14 28.47 52.78 -3.91
C GLY A 14 28.24 51.81 -5.06
N ALA A 15 28.96 51.98 -6.19
CA ALA A 15 28.91 51.07 -7.32
C ALA A 15 29.47 49.67 -6.98
N ALA A 16 30.57 49.62 -6.21
CA ALA A 16 31.17 48.38 -5.72
C ALA A 16 30.24 47.64 -4.73
N ALA A 17 29.59 48.37 -3.82
CA ALA A 17 28.61 47.79 -2.88
C ALA A 17 27.36 47.26 -3.61
N THR A 18 26.91 47.95 -4.66
CA THR A 18 25.77 47.52 -5.49
C THR A 18 26.13 46.27 -6.29
N GLN A 19 27.33 46.20 -6.86
CA GLN A 19 27.86 45.01 -7.54
C GLN A 19 28.04 43.82 -6.60
N ALA A 20 28.49 44.04 -5.36
CA ALA A 20 28.61 42.98 -4.36
C ALA A 20 27.22 42.43 -3.95
N ARG A 21 26.21 43.30 -3.83
CA ARG A 21 24.84 42.89 -3.51
C ARG A 21 24.22 42.10 -4.65
N THR A 22 24.38 42.53 -5.90
CA THR A 22 23.89 41.79 -7.07
C THR A 22 24.59 40.44 -7.18
N GLN A 23 25.91 40.37 -6.99
CA GLN A 23 26.66 39.12 -7.00
C GLN A 23 26.20 38.15 -5.90
N LYS A 24 25.93 38.64 -4.68
CA LYS A 24 25.36 37.83 -3.60
C LYS A 24 23.96 37.31 -3.92
N THR A 25 23.15 38.13 -4.60
CA THR A 25 21.77 37.76 -4.96
C THR A 25 21.76 36.72 -6.09
N LEU A 26 22.67 36.86 -7.06
CA LEU A 26 22.89 35.88 -8.13
C LEU A 26 23.40 34.55 -7.58
N ALA A 27 24.35 34.57 -6.64
CA ALA A 27 24.83 33.35 -5.98
C ALA A 27 23.72 32.63 -5.19
N ALA A 28 22.86 33.38 -4.50
CA ALA A 28 21.70 32.81 -3.81
C ALA A 28 20.66 32.21 -4.78
N TRP A 29 20.48 32.85 -5.94
CA TRP A 29 19.58 32.37 -6.99
C TRP A 29 20.10 31.10 -7.66
N ASP A 30 21.41 31.03 -7.93
CA ASP A 30 22.06 29.84 -8.48
C ASP A 30 21.97 28.65 -7.53
N GLU A 31 22.18 28.86 -6.22
CA GLU A 31 22.04 27.77 -5.24
C GLU A 31 20.59 27.29 -5.12
N LEU A 32 19.61 28.20 -5.15
CA LEU A 32 18.20 27.83 -5.18
C LEU A 32 17.88 26.96 -6.40
N ASN A 33 18.33 27.38 -7.59
CA ASN A 33 18.13 26.63 -8.81
C ASN A 33 18.79 25.26 -8.76
N ARG A 34 19.99 25.16 -8.16
CA ARG A 34 20.69 23.89 -7.98
C ARG A 34 19.89 22.92 -7.11
N VAL A 35 19.34 23.39 -6.00
CA VAL A 35 18.52 22.57 -5.09
C VAL A 35 17.22 22.12 -5.77
N VAL A 36 16.53 23.03 -6.47
CA VAL A 36 15.29 22.69 -7.20
C VAL A 36 15.58 21.69 -8.33
N ALA A 37 16.67 21.90 -9.09
CA ALA A 37 17.07 20.99 -10.14
C ALA A 37 17.39 19.59 -9.60
N GLY A 38 18.09 19.50 -8.46
CA GLY A 38 18.41 18.23 -7.80
C GLY A 38 17.17 17.50 -7.26
N MET A 39 16.18 18.24 -6.76
CA MET A 39 14.90 17.68 -6.32
C MET A 39 14.12 17.03 -7.48
N CYS A 40 14.13 17.66 -8.66
CA CYS A 40 13.45 17.13 -9.84
C CYS A 40 14.24 16.00 -10.52
N ASP A 41 15.54 16.22 -10.71
CA ASP A 41 16.43 15.32 -11.45
C ASP A 41 17.81 15.31 -10.78
N SER A 42 18.05 14.30 -9.95
CA SER A 42 19.32 14.16 -9.22
C SER A 42 20.50 13.81 -10.13
N ASP A 43 20.30 13.41 -11.40
CA ASP A 43 21.41 13.12 -12.31
C ASP A 43 22.02 14.42 -12.90
N LYS A 44 21.24 15.52 -12.90
CA LYS A 44 21.70 16.83 -13.38
C LYS A 44 22.60 17.55 -12.38
N VAL A 45 22.46 17.25 -11.09
CA VAL A 45 23.30 17.77 -10.02
C VAL A 45 24.20 16.61 -9.62
N LYS A 46 25.49 16.63 -10.00
CA LYS A 46 26.43 15.56 -9.65
C LYS A 46 26.59 15.50 -8.12
N THR A 47 25.74 14.73 -7.48
CA THR A 47 25.70 14.58 -6.03
C THR A 47 26.12 13.17 -5.68
N ASN A 48 26.81 13.03 -4.55
CA ASN A 48 27.27 11.73 -4.09
C ASN A 48 26.06 10.82 -3.84
N ASP A 49 26.23 9.49 -3.91
CA ASP A 49 25.16 8.48 -3.72
C ASP A 49 24.37 8.58 -2.39
N LYS A 50 24.76 9.46 -1.48
CA LYS A 50 24.10 9.75 -0.20
C LYS A 50 22.96 10.77 -0.31
N GLU A 51 22.81 11.47 -1.42
CA GLU A 51 21.74 12.46 -1.59
C GLU A 51 20.41 11.81 -2.01
N PRO A 52 19.27 12.40 -1.59
CA PRO A 52 17.95 11.86 -1.93
C PRO A 52 17.74 11.88 -3.45
N LYS A 53 17.25 10.76 -3.97
CA LYS A 53 16.93 10.61 -5.40
C LYS A 53 15.85 11.60 -5.81
N GLY A 54 16.04 12.23 -6.97
CA GLY A 54 15.05 13.13 -7.55
C GLY A 54 13.74 12.42 -7.93
N VAL A 55 12.68 13.19 -8.13
CA VAL A 55 11.34 12.67 -8.48
C VAL A 55 11.39 11.84 -9.77
N LYS A 56 12.15 12.28 -10.78
CA LYS A 56 12.31 11.55 -12.04
C LYS A 56 12.92 10.16 -11.84
N GLN A 57 13.95 10.05 -11.00
CA GLN A 57 14.60 8.78 -10.67
C GLN A 57 13.65 7.81 -9.96
N LEU A 58 12.70 8.30 -9.16
CA LEU A 58 11.69 7.48 -8.51
C LEU A 58 10.64 6.94 -9.49
N LEU A 59 10.38 7.65 -10.60
CA LEU A 59 9.39 7.28 -11.59
C LEU A 59 9.96 6.35 -12.68
N GLU A 60 11.14 6.68 -13.23
CA GLU A 60 11.65 6.09 -14.48
C GLU A 60 12.53 4.83 -14.28
N ARG A 61 13.00 4.56 -13.06
CA ARG A 61 13.86 3.39 -12.82
C ARG A 61 13.13 2.06 -13.02
N LYS A 62 13.89 0.99 -13.23
CA LYS A 62 13.35 -0.38 -13.30
C LYS A 62 12.54 -0.73 -12.04
N GLU A 63 13.03 -0.29 -10.87
CA GLU A 63 12.37 -0.38 -9.56
C GLU A 63 11.54 0.88 -9.22
N GLY A 64 11.17 1.67 -10.23
CA GLY A 64 10.38 2.89 -10.07
C GLY A 64 8.89 2.61 -9.86
N LEU A 65 8.15 3.67 -9.51
CA LEU A 65 6.74 3.60 -9.13
C LEU A 65 5.86 2.88 -10.15
N PHE A 66 6.02 3.21 -11.44
CA PHE A 66 5.16 2.64 -12.48
C PHE A 66 5.34 1.13 -12.62
N ARG A 67 6.58 0.65 -12.71
CA ARG A 67 6.85 -0.75 -13.01
C ARG A 67 6.75 -1.64 -11.76
N MET A 68 7.22 -1.15 -10.61
CA MET A 68 7.31 -1.96 -9.40
C MET A 68 6.05 -1.93 -8.53
N ASN A 69 5.27 -0.84 -8.58
CA ASN A 69 4.14 -0.63 -7.66
C ASN A 69 2.79 -0.47 -8.36
N MET A 70 2.75 0.04 -9.61
CA MET A 70 1.50 0.17 -10.37
C MET A 70 1.26 -0.99 -11.34
N MET A 71 2.25 -1.42 -12.13
CA MET A 71 2.10 -2.53 -13.09
C MET A 71 2.12 -3.91 -12.43
N GLY A 72 2.96 -4.09 -11.41
CA GLY A 72 2.98 -5.28 -10.57
C GLY A 72 2.82 -4.87 -9.12
N LYS A 73 1.98 -5.57 -8.35
CA LYS A 73 1.81 -5.29 -6.92
C LYS A 73 1.86 -6.60 -6.14
N ARG A 74 2.35 -6.53 -4.91
CA ARG A 74 2.17 -7.62 -3.93
C ARG A 74 0.70 -7.66 -3.54
N VAL A 75 0.09 -8.84 -3.69
CA VAL A 75 -1.34 -9.06 -3.47
C VAL A 75 -1.58 -9.89 -2.20
N ASN A 76 -2.70 -9.65 -1.54
CA ASN A 76 -3.16 -10.45 -0.41
C ASN A 76 -3.80 -11.75 -0.91
N PHE A 77 -4.00 -12.72 0.00
CA PHE A 77 -4.62 -14.03 -0.31
C PHE A 77 -3.87 -14.85 -1.37
N THR A 78 -2.54 -14.89 -1.30
CA THR A 78 -1.71 -15.72 -2.18
C THR A 78 -0.76 -16.60 -1.38
N ALA A 79 -0.41 -17.74 -1.96
CA ALA A 79 0.57 -18.69 -1.41
C ALA A 79 1.48 -19.21 -2.52
N ARG A 80 2.67 -19.70 -2.14
CA ARG A 80 3.66 -20.32 -3.05
C ARG A 80 4.26 -21.55 -2.37
N SER A 81 4.39 -22.64 -3.11
CA SER A 81 5.04 -23.88 -2.65
C SER A 81 5.80 -24.57 -3.80
N VAL A 82 6.57 -25.60 -3.48
CA VAL A 82 7.18 -26.51 -4.45
C VAL A 82 6.13 -27.51 -4.91
N ILE A 83 6.06 -27.78 -6.21
CA ILE A 83 5.12 -28.74 -6.80
C ILE A 83 5.66 -30.17 -6.71
N SER A 84 4.77 -31.13 -6.49
CA SER A 84 5.05 -32.57 -6.55
C SER A 84 4.03 -33.25 -7.46
N PRO A 85 4.42 -34.25 -8.26
CA PRO A 85 3.48 -34.97 -9.12
C PRO A 85 2.56 -35.87 -8.28
N ASP A 86 1.27 -35.87 -8.58
CA ASP A 86 0.26 -36.78 -7.98
C ASP A 86 -0.67 -37.29 -9.09
N VAL A 87 -0.91 -38.61 -9.10
CA VAL A 87 -1.73 -39.31 -10.11
C VAL A 87 -3.18 -39.47 -9.64
N ASN A 88 -3.46 -39.29 -8.35
CA ASN A 88 -4.79 -39.51 -7.77
C ASN A 88 -5.73 -38.30 -7.93
N ILE A 89 -5.21 -37.13 -8.27
CA ILE A 89 -5.98 -35.90 -8.46
C ILE A 89 -6.43 -35.73 -9.91
N GLY A 90 -7.58 -35.07 -10.12
CA GLY A 90 -8.07 -34.75 -11.45
C GLY A 90 -7.14 -33.80 -12.20
N THR A 91 -7.16 -33.84 -13.54
CA THR A 91 -6.34 -32.97 -14.40
C THR A 91 -6.62 -31.48 -14.24
N HIS A 92 -7.78 -31.13 -13.67
CA HIS A 92 -8.24 -29.76 -13.41
C HIS A 92 -8.13 -29.38 -11.92
N GLU A 93 -7.60 -30.27 -11.08
CA GLU A 93 -7.51 -30.11 -9.64
C GLU A 93 -6.06 -29.84 -9.20
N ILE A 94 -5.92 -29.28 -7.99
CA ILE A 94 -4.61 -29.09 -7.36
C ILE A 94 -4.68 -29.47 -5.89
N GLY A 95 -3.68 -30.23 -5.43
CA GLY A 95 -3.54 -30.57 -4.03
C GLY A 95 -3.12 -29.33 -3.22
N VAL A 96 -3.98 -28.85 -2.33
CA VAL A 96 -3.68 -27.74 -1.41
C VAL A 96 -3.27 -28.29 -0.05
N PRO A 97 -2.06 -27.96 0.46
CA PRO A 97 -1.67 -28.35 1.82
C PRO A 97 -2.60 -27.77 2.88
N VAL A 98 -2.84 -28.51 3.97
CA VAL A 98 -3.72 -28.09 5.07
C VAL A 98 -3.32 -26.73 5.64
N HIS A 99 -2.02 -26.45 5.74
CA HIS A 99 -1.51 -25.15 6.23
C HIS A 99 -1.94 -23.95 5.36
N PHE A 100 -2.08 -24.16 4.05
CA PHE A 100 -2.58 -23.13 3.14
C PHE A 100 -4.10 -23.01 3.28
N ALA A 101 -4.81 -24.13 3.40
CA ALA A 101 -6.26 -24.15 3.56
C ALA A 101 -6.77 -23.50 4.86
N THR A 102 -5.96 -23.49 5.94
CA THR A 102 -6.30 -22.78 7.19
C THR A 102 -5.96 -21.28 7.13
N THR A 103 -5.05 -20.87 6.24
CA THR A 103 -4.57 -19.48 6.17
C THR A 103 -5.32 -18.67 5.12
N LEU A 104 -5.61 -19.26 3.96
CA LEU A 104 -6.33 -18.61 2.89
C LEU A 104 -7.83 -18.69 3.16
N THR A 105 -8.46 -17.54 3.35
CA THR A 105 -9.89 -17.44 3.65
C THR A 105 -10.64 -16.77 2.51
N PHE A 106 -11.89 -17.17 2.30
CA PHE A 106 -12.80 -16.54 1.36
C PHE A 106 -13.99 -15.91 2.12
N PRO A 107 -14.37 -14.65 1.82
CA PRO A 107 -15.55 -14.03 2.42
C PRO A 107 -16.83 -14.58 1.77
N GLU A 108 -17.46 -15.57 2.40
CA GLU A 108 -18.74 -16.09 1.96
C GLU A 108 -19.90 -15.36 2.67
N PRO A 109 -20.85 -14.76 1.93
CA PRO A 109 -22.04 -14.17 2.54
C PRO A 109 -22.95 -15.26 3.13
N ILE A 110 -23.53 -14.97 4.28
CA ILE A 110 -24.41 -15.93 4.96
C ILE A 110 -25.79 -15.90 4.31
N THR A 111 -26.32 -17.08 4.02
CA THR A 111 -27.61 -17.28 3.38
C THR A 111 -28.34 -18.46 4.05
N PRO A 112 -29.67 -18.57 3.91
CA PRO A 112 -30.41 -19.68 4.51
C PRO A 112 -29.95 -21.07 4.06
N TRP A 113 -29.36 -21.19 2.86
CA TRP A 113 -28.88 -22.47 2.32
C TRP A 113 -27.49 -22.88 2.81
N ASN A 114 -26.57 -21.93 3.02
CA ASN A 114 -25.19 -22.24 3.45
C ASN A 114 -24.99 -22.17 4.97
N VAL A 115 -25.96 -21.64 5.72
CA VAL A 115 -25.81 -21.38 7.16
C VAL A 115 -25.37 -22.61 7.96
N LYS A 116 -25.85 -23.81 7.60
CA LYS A 116 -25.50 -25.02 8.33
C LYS A 116 -23.99 -25.28 8.26
N ILE A 117 -23.42 -25.16 7.06
CA ILE A 117 -22.00 -25.38 6.78
C ILE A 117 -21.17 -24.29 7.48
N LEU A 118 -21.59 -23.02 7.35
CA LEU A 118 -20.88 -21.89 7.96
C LEU A 118 -20.89 -21.96 9.49
N ARG A 119 -22.00 -22.41 10.10
CA ARG A 119 -22.07 -22.61 11.56
C ARG A 119 -21.05 -23.63 12.04
N GLU A 120 -20.94 -24.76 11.34
CA GLU A 120 -19.95 -25.80 11.65
C GLU A 120 -18.53 -25.25 11.48
N ALA A 121 -18.25 -24.49 10.41
CA ALA A 121 -16.95 -23.86 10.20
C ALA A 121 -16.57 -22.86 11.31
N VAL A 122 -17.52 -22.05 11.80
CA VAL A 122 -17.28 -21.13 12.94
C VAL A 122 -17.02 -21.90 14.23
N ILE A 123 -17.72 -23.01 14.46
CA ILE A 123 -17.51 -23.86 15.64
C ILE A 123 -16.12 -24.49 15.61
N ASN A 124 -15.68 -25.02 14.46
CA ASN A 124 -14.35 -25.60 14.26
C ASN A 124 -13.23 -24.56 14.48
N GLY A 125 -13.46 -23.31 14.06
CA GLY A 125 -12.53 -22.19 14.23
C GLY A 125 -11.36 -22.22 13.24
N PRO A 126 -10.27 -21.51 13.53
CA PRO A 126 -9.19 -21.29 12.55
C PRO A 126 -8.18 -22.45 12.43
N ASP A 127 -8.05 -23.30 13.45
CA ASP A 127 -6.97 -24.30 13.51
C ASP A 127 -7.36 -25.64 12.85
N VAL A 128 -8.66 -25.89 12.66
CA VAL A 128 -9.19 -27.15 12.10
C VAL A 128 -9.89 -26.86 10.77
N HIS A 129 -9.42 -27.48 9.68
CA HIS A 129 -10.07 -27.42 8.38
C HIS A 129 -11.11 -28.54 8.24
N PRO A 130 -12.33 -28.28 7.72
CA PRO A 130 -12.89 -27.01 7.29
C PRO A 130 -13.30 -26.10 8.46
N GLY A 131 -12.92 -24.83 8.40
CA GLY A 131 -13.06 -23.89 9.51
C GLY A 131 -13.14 -22.44 9.06
N ALA A 132 -13.28 -21.53 10.01
CA ALA A 132 -13.37 -20.09 9.77
C ALA A 132 -12.45 -19.30 10.71
N CYS A 133 -11.85 -18.23 10.20
CA CYS A 133 -10.96 -17.35 10.96
C CYS A 133 -11.66 -16.09 11.46
N TYR A 134 -12.56 -15.53 10.65
CA TYR A 134 -13.20 -14.25 10.90
C TYR A 134 -14.71 -14.35 10.65
N VAL A 135 -15.49 -13.60 11.44
CA VAL A 135 -16.90 -13.35 11.18
C VAL A 135 -17.09 -11.85 11.07
N GLN A 136 -17.71 -11.39 9.99
CA GLN A 136 -18.05 -9.98 9.79
C GLN A 136 -19.50 -9.75 10.24
N GLU A 137 -19.71 -8.76 11.11
CA GLU A 137 -21.05 -8.29 11.46
C GLU A 137 -21.57 -7.29 10.41
N VAL A 138 -22.89 -7.04 10.40
CA VAL A 138 -23.55 -6.05 9.53
C VAL A 138 -22.98 -4.64 9.74
N SER A 139 -22.49 -4.34 10.95
CA SER A 139 -21.78 -3.10 11.28
C SER A 139 -20.43 -2.92 10.57
N GLY A 140 -19.95 -3.97 9.88
CA GLY A 140 -18.62 -4.03 9.27
C GLY A 140 -17.51 -4.44 10.23
N GLN A 141 -17.80 -4.67 11.52
CA GLN A 141 -16.80 -5.14 12.48
C GLN A 141 -16.39 -6.58 12.20
N LEU A 142 -15.07 -6.83 12.19
CA LEU A 142 -14.48 -8.15 12.04
C LEU A 142 -14.16 -8.77 13.40
N ILE A 143 -14.80 -9.89 13.70
CA ILE A 143 -14.57 -10.67 14.91
C ILE A 143 -13.57 -11.78 14.59
N ASP A 144 -12.41 -11.72 15.23
CA ASP A 144 -11.39 -12.77 15.17
C ASP A 144 -11.80 -13.98 16.04
N LEU A 145 -11.94 -15.15 15.41
CA LEU A 145 -12.32 -16.40 16.07
C LEU A 145 -11.15 -17.06 16.80
N LYS A 146 -9.89 -16.72 16.47
CA LYS A 146 -8.70 -17.29 17.14
C LYS A 146 -8.61 -16.90 18.61
N ARG A 147 -9.11 -15.71 18.95
CA ARG A 147 -9.10 -15.17 20.32
C ARG A 147 -10.31 -15.62 21.15
N ARG A 148 -11.18 -16.48 20.62
CA ARG A 148 -12.45 -16.87 21.24
C ARG A 148 -12.44 -18.34 21.67
N THR A 149 -13.03 -18.59 22.84
CA THR A 149 -13.21 -19.96 23.33
C THR A 149 -14.26 -20.71 22.50
N ALA A 150 -14.27 -22.04 22.58
CA ALA A 150 -15.26 -22.86 21.87
C ALA A 150 -16.71 -22.47 22.20
N ALA A 151 -16.99 -22.14 23.47
CA ALA A 151 -18.32 -21.68 23.90
C ALA A 151 -18.70 -20.33 23.26
N GLN A 152 -17.75 -19.39 23.17
CA GLN A 152 -17.98 -18.09 22.51
C GLN A 152 -18.19 -18.26 21.00
N ARG A 153 -17.43 -19.14 20.35
CA ARG A 153 -17.61 -19.49 18.94
C ARG A 153 -19.00 -20.07 18.68
N LEU A 154 -19.48 -20.96 19.54
CA LEU A 154 -20.83 -21.52 19.47
C LEU A 154 -21.91 -20.43 19.60
N ALA A 155 -21.73 -19.45 20.49
CA ALA A 155 -22.64 -18.33 20.63
C ALA A 155 -22.69 -17.46 19.35
N ILE A 156 -21.53 -17.20 18.74
CA ILE A 156 -21.43 -16.45 17.48
C ILE A 156 -22.11 -17.24 16.34
N ALA A 157 -21.85 -18.55 16.23
CA ALA A 157 -22.47 -19.41 15.23
C ALA A 157 -24.00 -19.44 15.34
N LYS A 158 -24.55 -19.36 16.55
CA LYS A 158 -26.00 -19.28 16.75
C LYS A 158 -26.61 -17.98 16.23
N ARG A 159 -25.84 -16.89 16.22
CA ARG A 159 -26.28 -15.54 15.82
C ARG A 159 -26.21 -15.27 14.31
N LEU A 160 -25.57 -16.12 13.52
CA LEU A 160 -25.31 -15.87 12.08
C LEU A 160 -26.57 -15.59 11.22
N LEU A 161 -27.76 -16.03 11.66
CA LEU A 161 -29.07 -15.71 11.06
C LEU A 161 -30.03 -15.03 12.06
N GLY A 162 -29.53 -14.70 13.26
CA GLY A 162 -30.35 -14.35 14.42
C GLY A 162 -30.60 -12.86 14.61
N GLY A 163 -30.42 -12.03 13.59
CA GLY A 163 -30.61 -10.58 13.70
C GLY A 163 -31.26 -10.00 12.45
N ASP A 164 -32.48 -9.53 12.63
CA ASP A 164 -33.18 -8.50 11.84
C ASP A 164 -33.68 -8.79 10.41
N ASP A 165 -33.46 -9.96 9.82
CA ASP A 165 -34.10 -10.33 8.53
C ASP A 165 -35.48 -10.99 8.66
N ALA A 166 -35.93 -11.30 9.89
CA ALA A 166 -37.30 -11.74 10.14
C ALA A 166 -38.34 -10.59 10.06
N ALA A 167 -37.89 -9.35 9.90
CA ALA A 167 -38.75 -8.16 9.76
C ALA A 167 -38.91 -7.68 8.31
N ALA A 168 -38.26 -8.33 7.35
CA ALA A 168 -38.25 -7.93 5.93
C ALA A 168 -38.81 -9.00 4.97
N LEU A 169 -39.64 -9.91 5.48
CA LEU A 169 -40.52 -10.81 4.71
C LEU A 169 -41.94 -10.72 5.24
#